data_AF-A0A819W8B3-F1
#
_entry.id   AF-A0A819W8B3-F1
#
_cell.length_a   1.000
_cell.length_b   1.000
_cell.length_c   1.000
_cell.angle_alpha   90.00
_cell.angle_beta   90.00
_cell.angle_gamma   90.00
#
_symmetry.space_group_name_H-M   'P 1'
#
loop_
_entity.id
_entity.type
_entity.pdbx_description
1 polymer ?
#
loop_
_entity_poly.entity_id
_entity_poly.type
_entity_poly.pdbx_seq_one_letter_code
_entity_poly.pdbx_strand_id
1 'polypeptide(L)'
;MAEGVENCCVFVCFLTPEYQESLNCKKELTYAVQKGKSIIPCLIGNENKNEKWKPSQWLGLTISDMVYLNFRNINEINFENKCQELIDKINSIIGIKRSESPHQTIIIEDESDEEDLQISSSFIPPEIIREGPQINDEILEIIPKIYSSEGDSSIRLINQSKEIECNQDLYARNGKFFNSFTFPHFIFHNTSSEYVGILQLSAQYENNCENSNKWISCQLILNQDQQIINIEPNKLLLCSITIKIELNGSPGVDNQHRFRAHHLLPQPLKLKINIEDTQMKHASLIIEQVNRPLNLPTLEKLIDQLNICQSNILGFVSADDCLIEIRYFALVYYSNDENSFIKFSFGCDLSSRRSPSWDKQYVKNLQKKAKQEKKFELIVHENIFDPFIHCLALFDHCFRLQAIYIKIKTNTSITIQTIPLPIQQIF
;
A
#
# COMPACT_ATOMS: atom_id res chain seq x y z
N MET A 1 15.61 7.47 -15.43
CA MET A 1 14.93 8.57 -16.15
C MET A 1 15.49 8.74 -17.56
N ALA A 2 16.77 9.14 -17.75
CA ALA A 2 17.34 9.39 -19.09
C ALA A 2 17.34 8.16 -20.02
N GLU A 3 17.66 6.98 -19.49
CA GLU A 3 17.75 5.73 -20.26
C GLU A 3 16.43 5.34 -20.96
N GLY A 4 15.28 5.53 -20.29
CA GLY A 4 13.97 5.21 -20.87
C GLY A 4 13.61 6.10 -22.06
N VAL A 5 13.94 7.41 -21.96
CA VAL A 5 13.72 8.36 -23.06
C VAL A 5 14.70 8.09 -24.20
N GLU A 6 15.95 7.79 -23.89
CA GLU A 6 17.00 7.55 -24.90
C GLU A 6 16.73 6.31 -25.75
N ASN A 7 16.22 5.25 -25.13
CA ASN A 7 16.01 3.97 -25.81
C ASN A 7 14.62 3.81 -26.43
N CYS A 8 13.68 4.73 -26.20
CA CYS A 8 12.35 4.61 -26.81
C CYS A 8 12.33 5.05 -28.28
N CYS A 9 11.51 4.35 -29.09
CA CYS A 9 11.18 4.75 -30.46
C CYS A 9 10.06 5.81 -30.49
N VAL A 10 9.09 5.67 -29.59
CA VAL A 10 7.93 6.56 -29.45
C VAL A 10 7.76 6.91 -27.97
N PHE A 11 7.50 8.19 -27.69
CA PHE A 11 7.26 8.70 -26.35
C PHE A 11 5.77 9.06 -26.21
N VAL A 12 5.02 8.25 -25.46
CA VAL A 12 3.58 8.48 -25.22
C VAL A 12 3.41 9.22 -23.89
N CYS A 13 2.71 10.35 -23.88
CA CYS A 13 2.44 11.10 -22.66
C CYS A 13 0.94 11.27 -22.42
N PHE A 14 0.49 10.88 -21.23
CA PHE A 14 -0.91 11.02 -20.82
C PHE A 14 -1.10 12.32 -20.06
N LEU A 15 -1.76 13.28 -20.71
CA LEU A 15 -1.89 14.65 -20.25
C LEU A 15 -3.09 14.81 -19.31
N THR A 16 -2.82 15.20 -18.08
CA THR A 16 -3.80 15.58 -17.04
C THR A 16 -3.36 16.89 -16.37
N PRO A 17 -4.21 17.54 -15.54
CA PRO A 17 -3.78 18.66 -14.70
C PRO A 17 -2.55 18.32 -13.84
N GLU A 18 -2.52 17.14 -13.23
CA GLU A 18 -1.42 16.66 -12.37
C GLU A 18 -0.12 16.45 -13.18
N TYR A 19 -0.24 16.00 -14.44
CA TYR A 19 0.90 15.91 -15.35
C TYR A 19 1.53 17.29 -15.60
N GLN A 20 0.70 18.34 -15.74
CA GLN A 20 1.17 19.72 -15.93
C GLN A 20 1.88 20.29 -14.69
N GLU A 21 1.44 19.92 -13.49
CA GLU A 21 2.06 20.39 -12.23
C GLU A 21 3.31 19.58 -11.83
N SER A 22 3.51 18.39 -12.40
CA SER A 22 4.65 17.52 -12.09
C SER A 22 5.97 18.02 -12.68
N LEU A 23 6.92 18.37 -11.82
CA LEU A 23 8.28 18.75 -12.22
C LEU A 23 9.03 17.61 -12.93
N ASN A 24 8.75 16.36 -12.57
CA ASN A 24 9.36 15.20 -13.21
C ASN A 24 8.82 15.01 -14.64
N CYS A 25 7.50 15.09 -14.82
CA CYS A 25 6.87 15.01 -16.14
C CYS A 25 7.35 16.13 -17.07
N LYS A 26 7.50 17.36 -16.52
CA LYS A 26 8.10 18.48 -17.25
C LYS A 26 9.52 18.19 -17.72
N LYS A 27 10.38 17.64 -16.85
CA LYS A 27 11.76 17.29 -17.20
C LYS A 27 11.80 16.20 -18.28
N GLU A 28 11.00 15.16 -18.15
CA GLU A 28 10.97 14.03 -19.09
C GLU A 28 10.48 14.46 -20.48
N LEU A 29 9.36 15.19 -20.55
CA LEU A 29 8.83 15.65 -21.83
C LEU A 29 9.77 16.64 -22.51
N THR A 30 10.34 17.59 -21.75
CA THR A 30 11.34 18.53 -22.28
C THR A 30 12.56 17.79 -22.83
N TYR A 31 13.02 16.75 -22.12
CA TYR A 31 14.15 15.93 -22.56
C TYR A 31 13.81 15.13 -23.83
N ALA A 32 12.62 14.54 -23.92
CA ALA A 32 12.15 13.82 -25.10
C ALA A 32 12.09 14.74 -26.34
N VAL A 33 11.59 15.97 -26.17
CA VAL A 33 11.58 17.00 -27.23
C VAL A 33 13.01 17.35 -27.65
N GLN A 34 13.91 17.60 -26.71
CA GLN A 34 15.33 17.90 -26.99
C GLN A 34 16.04 16.77 -27.75
N LYS A 35 15.66 15.52 -27.48
CA LYS A 35 16.20 14.34 -28.17
C LYS A 35 15.52 14.04 -29.52
N GLY A 36 14.57 14.87 -29.95
CA GLY A 36 13.85 14.69 -31.21
C GLY A 36 13.02 13.40 -31.23
N LYS A 37 12.51 12.96 -30.08
CA LYS A 37 11.67 11.75 -30.00
C LYS A 37 10.31 12.00 -30.65
N SER A 38 9.76 10.97 -31.28
CA SER A 38 8.38 11.01 -31.78
C SER A 38 7.42 10.95 -30.61
N ILE A 39 6.68 12.03 -30.36
CA ILE A 39 5.81 12.17 -29.19
C ILE A 39 4.34 11.97 -29.60
N ILE A 40 3.60 11.16 -28.84
CA ILE A 40 2.14 11.02 -28.95
C ILE A 40 1.52 11.54 -27.65
N PRO A 41 0.95 12.76 -27.66
CA PRO A 41 0.20 13.24 -26.51
C PRO A 41 -1.20 12.62 -26.48
N CYS A 42 -1.63 12.12 -25.32
CA CYS A 42 -2.94 11.53 -25.07
C CYS A 42 -3.66 12.36 -24.01
N LEU A 43 -4.71 13.06 -24.40
CA LEU A 43 -5.43 13.98 -23.51
C LEU A 43 -6.44 13.22 -22.66
N ILE A 44 -6.22 13.14 -21.34
CA ILE A 44 -7.08 12.43 -20.40
C ILE A 44 -7.96 13.41 -19.61
N GLY A 45 -9.19 12.99 -19.31
CA GLY A 45 -10.09 13.71 -18.40
C GLY A 45 -11.56 13.34 -18.61
N ASN A 46 -12.41 13.78 -17.68
CA ASN A 46 -13.86 13.62 -17.76
C ASN A 46 -14.50 14.97 -18.07
N GLU A 47 -15.24 15.07 -19.17
CA GLU A 47 -15.96 16.30 -19.57
C GLU A 47 -17.22 16.55 -18.73
N ASN A 48 -17.59 15.61 -17.84
CA ASN A 48 -18.80 15.64 -17.02
C ASN A 48 -18.70 16.55 -15.78
N LYS A 49 -17.52 17.09 -15.47
CA LYS A 49 -17.38 18.20 -14.50
C LYS A 49 -17.22 19.48 -15.31
N ASN A 50 -17.90 20.56 -14.93
CA ASN A 50 -18.05 21.84 -15.65
C ASN A 50 -16.75 22.58 -16.08
N GLU A 51 -15.59 21.95 -16.08
CA GLU A 51 -14.31 22.50 -16.53
C GLU A 51 -13.73 21.67 -17.69
N LYS A 52 -13.75 22.25 -18.89
CA LYS A 52 -12.98 21.75 -20.05
C LYS A 52 -11.51 22.09 -19.86
N TRP A 53 -10.81 21.37 -18.98
CA TRP A 53 -9.36 21.56 -18.80
C TRP A 53 -8.63 21.41 -20.12
N LYS A 54 -7.75 22.36 -20.46
CA LYS A 54 -6.86 22.30 -21.61
C LYS A 54 -5.42 22.50 -21.15
N PRO A 55 -4.45 21.80 -21.75
CA PRO A 55 -3.04 22.06 -21.50
C PRO A 55 -2.72 23.55 -21.67
N SER A 56 -2.00 24.12 -20.72
CA SER A 56 -1.65 25.54 -20.68
C SER A 56 -0.20 25.71 -20.25
N GLN A 57 0.27 26.97 -20.22
CA GLN A 57 1.63 27.32 -19.80
C GLN A 57 2.69 26.52 -20.56
N TRP A 58 3.66 25.94 -19.83
CA TRP A 58 4.77 25.19 -20.40
C TRP A 58 4.28 23.99 -21.23
N LEU A 59 3.23 23.29 -20.76
CA LEU A 59 2.75 22.09 -21.42
C LEU A 59 2.06 22.45 -22.73
N GLY A 60 1.17 23.45 -22.71
CA GLY A 60 0.49 23.97 -23.90
C GLY A 60 1.47 24.47 -24.96
N LEU A 61 2.55 25.15 -24.56
CA LEU A 61 3.61 25.57 -25.48
C LEU A 61 4.35 24.37 -26.08
N THR A 62 4.68 23.37 -25.24
CA THR A 62 5.47 22.20 -25.65
C THR A 62 4.75 21.32 -26.68
N ILE A 63 3.43 21.20 -26.57
CA ILE A 63 2.63 20.32 -27.44
C ILE A 63 1.81 21.06 -28.50
N SER A 64 1.94 22.40 -28.60
CA SER A 64 1.10 23.23 -29.47
C SER A 64 1.10 22.80 -30.94
N ASP A 65 2.22 22.29 -31.43
CA ASP A 65 2.40 21.81 -32.80
C ASP A 65 2.14 20.29 -32.96
N MET A 66 1.72 19.61 -31.89
CA MET A 66 1.51 18.15 -31.89
C MET A 66 0.04 17.77 -32.02
N VAL A 67 -0.24 16.75 -32.84
CA VAL A 67 -1.58 16.15 -32.90
C VAL A 67 -1.74 15.21 -31.70
N TYR A 68 -2.66 15.54 -30.80
CA TYR A 68 -2.96 14.70 -29.63
C TYR A 68 -4.13 13.75 -29.90
N LEU A 69 -4.08 12.57 -29.29
CA LEU A 69 -5.21 11.65 -29.22
C LEU A 69 -6.14 12.06 -28.09
N ASN A 70 -7.45 12.09 -28.37
CA ASN A 70 -8.44 12.42 -27.34
C ASN A 70 -8.84 11.15 -26.58
N PHE A 71 -8.35 11.05 -25.34
CA PHE A 71 -8.63 9.98 -24.37
C PHE A 71 -9.62 10.46 -23.28
N ARG A 72 -10.40 11.51 -23.55
CA ARG A 72 -11.47 11.94 -22.63
C ARG A 72 -12.69 11.05 -22.73
N ASN A 73 -13.43 10.96 -21.63
CA ASN A 73 -14.67 10.19 -21.51
C ASN A 73 -14.49 8.71 -21.94
N ILE A 74 -13.32 8.15 -21.63
CA ILE A 74 -13.07 6.73 -21.83
C ILE A 74 -13.96 5.93 -20.90
N ASN A 75 -14.64 4.94 -21.45
CA ASN A 75 -15.46 3.97 -20.76
C ASN A 75 -15.21 2.57 -21.33
N GLU A 76 -15.81 1.56 -20.72
CA GLU A 76 -15.60 0.16 -21.10
C GLU A 76 -15.95 -0.13 -22.57
N ILE A 77 -16.93 0.59 -23.13
CA ILE A 77 -17.39 0.40 -24.51
C ILE A 77 -16.38 0.93 -25.54
N ASN A 78 -15.67 2.02 -25.22
CA ASN A 78 -14.77 2.68 -26.18
C ASN A 78 -13.27 2.49 -25.89
N PHE A 79 -12.91 1.86 -24.77
CA PHE A 79 -11.53 1.67 -24.36
C PHE A 79 -10.71 0.90 -25.40
N GLU A 80 -11.22 -0.23 -25.89
CA GLU A 80 -10.52 -1.05 -26.90
C GLU A 80 -10.28 -0.26 -28.19
N ASN A 81 -11.30 0.46 -28.66
CA ASN A 81 -11.19 1.31 -29.85
C ASN A 81 -10.14 2.42 -29.67
N LYS A 82 -10.05 3.02 -28.48
CA LYS A 82 -9.05 4.05 -28.16
C LYS A 82 -7.65 3.49 -28.03
N CYS A 83 -7.50 2.30 -27.45
CA CYS A 83 -6.24 1.57 -27.43
C CYS A 83 -5.81 1.22 -28.86
N GLN A 84 -6.73 0.79 -29.72
CA GLN A 84 -6.43 0.50 -31.11
C GLN A 84 -6.01 1.76 -31.88
N GLU A 85 -6.66 2.91 -31.67
CA GLU A 85 -6.28 4.21 -32.23
C GLU A 85 -4.83 4.60 -31.84
N LEU A 86 -4.45 4.39 -30.58
CA LEU A 86 -3.08 4.62 -30.11
C LEU A 86 -2.09 3.63 -30.74
N ILE A 87 -2.44 2.34 -30.80
CA ILE A 87 -1.61 1.31 -31.44
C ILE A 87 -1.38 1.64 -32.92
N ASP A 88 -2.41 2.06 -33.64
CA ASP A 88 -2.31 2.43 -35.05
C ASP A 88 -1.43 3.66 -35.24
N LYS A 89 -1.53 4.63 -34.32
CA LYS A 89 -0.64 5.81 -34.33
C LYS A 89 0.81 5.42 -34.07
N ILE A 90 1.07 4.53 -33.12
CA ILE A 90 2.41 4.00 -32.84
C ILE A 90 2.94 3.24 -34.07
N ASN A 91 2.15 2.35 -34.66
CA ASN A 91 2.53 1.57 -35.84
C ASN A 91 2.80 2.46 -37.06
N SER A 92 2.03 3.53 -37.23
CA SER A 92 2.26 4.53 -38.29
C SER A 92 3.60 5.26 -38.12
N ILE A 93 4.08 5.45 -36.90
CA ILE A 93 5.38 6.09 -36.63
C ILE A 93 6.52 5.08 -36.82
N ILE A 94 6.32 3.82 -36.42
CA ILE A 94 7.32 2.75 -36.51
C ILE A 94 7.41 2.15 -37.93
N GLY A 95 6.38 2.33 -38.77
CA GLY A 95 6.35 1.86 -40.15
C GLY A 95 5.91 0.39 -40.33
N ILE A 96 5.15 -0.17 -39.39
CA ILE A 96 4.67 -1.56 -39.45
C ILE A 96 3.28 -1.60 -40.13
N LYS A 97 3.18 -2.25 -41.29
CA LYS A 97 1.89 -2.53 -41.96
C LYS A 97 1.30 -3.86 -41.43
N ARG A 98 0.10 -3.84 -40.85
CA ARG A 98 -0.65 -5.06 -40.51
C ARG A 98 -1.40 -5.60 -41.73
N SER A 99 -1.32 -6.90 -41.96
CA SER A 99 -2.18 -7.68 -42.87
C SER A 99 -3.47 -8.05 -42.14
N GLU A 100 -4.63 -7.70 -42.70
CA GLU A 100 -5.96 -8.01 -42.14
C GLU A 100 -6.33 -9.49 -42.32
N SER A 101 -7.05 -10.07 -41.35
CA SER A 101 -7.86 -11.28 -41.54
C SER A 101 -9.25 -11.10 -40.91
N PRO A 102 -10.31 -11.75 -41.45
CA PRO A 102 -11.70 -11.36 -41.21
C PRO A 102 -12.35 -12.19 -40.08
N HIS A 103 -13.17 -11.55 -39.24
CA HIS A 103 -14.09 -12.22 -38.32
C HIS A 103 -15.43 -12.53 -39.02
N GLN A 104 -15.86 -13.79 -38.96
CA GLN A 104 -17.20 -14.25 -39.30
C GLN A 104 -18.08 -14.24 -38.05
N THR A 105 -19.25 -13.61 -38.18
CA THR A 105 -20.31 -13.58 -37.17
C THR A 105 -21.16 -14.84 -37.27
N ILE A 106 -21.36 -15.55 -36.16
CA ILE A 106 -22.34 -16.63 -36.02
C ILE A 106 -23.56 -16.05 -35.29
N ILE A 107 -24.73 -16.19 -35.91
CA ILE A 107 -26.04 -15.86 -35.34
C ILE A 107 -26.53 -17.10 -34.59
N ILE A 108 -26.90 -16.94 -33.32
CA ILE A 108 -27.64 -17.95 -32.54
C ILE A 108 -29.00 -17.32 -32.23
N GLU A 109 -30.07 -18.03 -32.59
CA GLU A 109 -31.45 -17.72 -32.21
C GLU A 109 -31.72 -18.31 -30.82
N ASP A 110 -32.10 -17.47 -29.86
CA ASP A 110 -32.61 -17.88 -28.55
C ASP A 110 -34.14 -17.79 -28.53
N GLU A 111 -34.81 -18.91 -28.24
CA GLU A 111 -36.18 -18.94 -27.75
C GLU A 111 -36.15 -18.99 -26.21
N SER A 112 -36.75 -18.00 -25.54
CA SER A 112 -37.04 -18.09 -24.11
C SER A 112 -38.40 -17.47 -23.80
N ASP A 113 -39.27 -18.30 -23.19
CA ASP A 113 -40.50 -17.89 -22.53
C ASP A 113 -40.16 -17.09 -21.25
N GLU A 114 -40.52 -15.81 -21.22
CA GLU A 114 -40.44 -14.94 -20.03
C GLU A 114 -41.76 -15.03 -19.24
N GLU A 115 -41.71 -15.56 -18.01
CA GLU A 115 -42.73 -15.32 -16.98
C GLU A 115 -42.21 -14.28 -15.98
N ASP A 116 -42.83 -13.10 -15.99
CA ASP A 116 -42.57 -11.99 -15.07
C ASP A 116 -42.92 -12.36 -13.61
N LEU A 117 -41.91 -12.45 -12.74
CA LEU A 117 -42.08 -12.59 -11.30
C LEU A 117 -41.64 -11.32 -10.57
N GLN A 118 -42.63 -10.60 -10.01
CA GLN A 118 -42.41 -9.45 -9.13
C GLN A 118 -41.63 -9.87 -7.87
N ILE A 119 -40.48 -9.24 -7.67
CA ILE A 119 -39.59 -9.48 -6.52
C ILE A 119 -40.11 -8.69 -5.31
N SER A 120 -40.42 -9.41 -4.23
CA SER A 120 -40.81 -8.88 -2.92
C SER A 120 -39.62 -8.19 -2.22
N SER A 121 -39.74 -6.89 -1.97
CA SER A 121 -38.69 -5.98 -1.48
C SER A 121 -38.39 -6.02 0.02
N SER A 122 -38.58 -7.15 0.70
CA SER A 122 -38.54 -7.21 2.19
C SER A 122 -37.27 -7.85 2.75
N PHE A 123 -36.10 -7.59 2.15
CA PHE A 123 -34.82 -7.97 2.77
C PHE A 123 -34.28 -6.77 3.57
N ILE A 124 -34.24 -6.91 4.89
CA ILE A 124 -33.66 -5.91 5.79
C ILE A 124 -32.26 -6.44 6.17
N PRO A 125 -31.17 -5.80 5.71
CA PRO A 125 -29.83 -6.19 6.14
C PRO A 125 -29.68 -6.01 7.66
N PRO A 126 -28.94 -6.89 8.35
CA PRO A 126 -28.67 -6.73 9.79
C PRO A 126 -27.91 -5.41 10.06
N GLU A 127 -28.21 -4.78 11.21
CA GLU A 127 -27.63 -3.51 11.67
C GLU A 127 -26.09 -3.52 11.68
N ILE A 128 -25.52 -2.33 11.43
CA ILE A 128 -24.08 -2.03 11.34
C ILE A 128 -23.35 -2.49 12.61
N ILE A 129 -22.42 -3.44 12.45
CA ILE A 129 -21.62 -4.01 13.53
C ILE A 129 -20.33 -3.21 13.71
N ARG A 130 -19.95 -3.00 14.98
CA ARG A 130 -18.79 -2.22 15.41
C ARG A 130 -17.48 -2.75 14.81
N GLU A 131 -16.81 -1.93 14.02
CA GLU A 131 -15.43 -2.16 13.58
C GLU A 131 -14.48 -2.15 14.79
N GLY A 132 -13.53 -3.09 14.82
CA GLY A 132 -12.47 -3.09 15.82
C GLY A 132 -11.43 -1.98 15.58
N PRO A 133 -10.38 -1.89 16.42
CA PRO A 133 -9.28 -0.96 16.15
C PRO A 133 -8.64 -1.27 14.79
N GLN A 134 -8.38 -0.25 13.99
CA GLN A 134 -7.71 -0.35 12.69
C GLN A 134 -6.20 -0.14 12.85
N ILE A 135 -5.40 -0.84 12.05
CA ILE A 135 -3.96 -0.58 11.94
C ILE A 135 -3.82 0.68 11.07
N ASN A 136 -3.47 1.80 11.71
CA ASN A 136 -3.07 3.10 11.13
C ASN A 136 -3.05 3.14 9.59
N ASP A 137 -4.22 3.38 8.97
CA ASP A 137 -4.34 3.59 7.52
C ASP A 137 -3.88 4.99 7.09
N GLU A 138 -3.70 5.90 8.05
CA GLU A 138 -3.26 7.25 7.76
C GLU A 138 -1.76 7.29 7.44
N ILE A 139 -1.44 7.80 6.25
CA ILE A 139 -0.11 8.29 5.92
C ILE A 139 0.14 9.50 6.83
N LEU A 140 0.65 9.24 8.03
CA LEU A 140 1.22 10.31 8.84
C LEU A 140 2.41 10.83 8.04
N GLU A 141 2.30 12.04 7.49
CA GLU A 141 3.47 12.78 7.02
C GLU A 141 4.43 12.83 8.20
N ILE A 142 5.51 12.05 8.11
CA ILE A 142 6.60 12.06 9.08
C ILE A 142 7.28 13.41 8.86
N ILE A 143 6.73 14.47 9.46
CA ILE A 143 7.42 15.74 9.53
C ILE A 143 8.63 15.46 10.42
N PRO A 144 9.86 15.49 9.88
CA PRO A 144 11.03 15.24 10.70
C PRO A 144 11.10 16.37 11.71
N LYS A 145 10.75 16.07 12.97
CA LYS A 145 10.96 17.00 14.06
C LYS A 145 12.46 17.26 14.11
N ILE A 146 12.83 18.53 13.94
CA ILE A 146 14.21 18.95 14.10
C ILE A 146 14.52 18.86 15.58
N TYR A 147 15.37 17.92 15.97
CA TYR A 147 15.82 17.79 17.34
C TYR A 147 17.09 18.59 17.54
N SER A 148 17.07 19.49 18.53
CA SER A 148 18.24 20.23 18.96
C SER A 148 19.00 19.47 20.05
N SER A 149 20.32 19.43 19.93
CA SER A 149 21.20 18.99 21.03
C SER A 149 20.99 19.87 22.26
N GLU A 150 20.84 19.26 23.44
CA GLU A 150 20.77 19.92 24.74
C GLU A 150 22.03 19.58 25.57
N GLY A 151 22.42 20.45 26.50
CA GLY A 151 23.56 20.22 27.40
C GLY A 151 24.59 21.36 27.40
N ASP A 152 25.67 21.18 28.15
CA ASP A 152 26.74 22.15 28.34
C ASP A 152 28.05 21.78 27.61
N SER A 153 28.14 20.58 27.03
CA SER A 153 29.26 20.19 26.17
C SER A 153 29.36 21.10 24.95
N SER A 154 30.59 21.31 24.50
CA SER A 154 30.86 21.99 23.23
C SER A 154 30.65 21.10 22.01
N ILE A 155 30.44 19.79 22.20
CA ILE A 155 30.08 18.87 21.12
C ILE A 155 28.56 18.92 20.94
N ARG A 156 28.11 19.39 19.79
CA ARG A 156 26.71 19.34 19.37
C ARG A 156 26.42 18.05 18.62
N LEU A 157 25.35 17.38 19.00
CA LEU A 157 24.83 16.19 18.35
C LEU A 157 23.82 16.59 17.27
N ILE A 158 23.99 16.10 16.05
CA ILE A 158 23.10 16.43 14.93
C ILE A 158 22.78 15.15 14.16
N ASN A 159 21.49 14.84 14.01
CA ASN A 159 21.04 13.81 13.08
C ASN A 159 20.63 14.47 11.76
N GLN A 160 21.40 14.25 10.68
CA GLN A 160 21.05 14.71 9.33
C GLN A 160 20.37 13.60 8.49
N SER A 161 20.15 12.43 9.08
CA SER A 161 19.51 11.33 8.37
C SER A 161 18.05 11.71 8.10
N LYS A 162 17.64 11.67 6.84
CA LYS A 162 16.22 11.86 6.44
C LYS A 162 15.33 10.75 7.00
N GLU A 163 15.90 9.57 7.13
CA GLU A 163 15.22 8.37 7.61
C GLU A 163 16.13 7.63 8.59
N ILE A 164 15.52 6.96 9.55
CA ILE A 164 16.19 6.03 10.46
C ILE A 164 15.97 4.63 9.89
N GLU A 165 17.05 3.91 9.62
CA GLU A 165 16.97 2.54 9.15
C GLU A 165 16.63 1.62 10.33
N CYS A 166 15.45 1.02 10.29
CA CYS A 166 15.01 0.06 11.30
C CYS A 166 15.22 -1.36 10.77
N ASN A 167 15.74 -2.26 11.61
CA ASN A 167 15.85 -3.67 11.29
C ASN A 167 15.65 -4.53 12.54
N GLN A 168 15.18 -5.76 12.39
CA GLN A 168 15.09 -6.74 13.45
C GLN A 168 15.96 -7.94 13.09
N ASP A 169 16.47 -8.66 14.09
CA ASP A 169 17.16 -9.92 13.83
C ASP A 169 16.27 -10.89 13.04
N LEU A 170 16.89 -11.77 12.24
CA LEU A 170 16.16 -12.76 11.44
C LEU A 170 15.46 -13.82 12.29
N TYR A 171 15.96 -14.10 13.50
CA TYR A 171 15.43 -15.10 14.41
C TYR A 171 15.74 -14.72 15.84
N ALA A 172 14.85 -15.12 16.76
CA ALA A 172 15.11 -15.00 18.19
C ALA A 172 16.10 -16.07 18.67
N ARG A 173 17.01 -15.70 19.56
CA ARG A 173 17.91 -16.60 20.29
C ARG A 173 17.48 -16.64 21.74
N ASN A 174 17.05 -17.81 22.23
CA ASN A 174 16.50 -17.98 23.59
C ASN A 174 15.31 -17.05 23.88
N GLY A 175 14.42 -16.86 22.90
CA GLY A 175 13.26 -15.96 23.02
C GLY A 175 13.61 -14.48 23.07
N LYS A 176 14.85 -14.11 22.70
CA LYS A 176 15.32 -12.72 22.62
C LYS A 176 15.79 -12.37 21.24
N PHE A 177 15.62 -11.13 20.82
CA PHE A 177 16.12 -10.61 19.55
C PHE A 177 16.43 -9.12 19.67
N PHE A 178 17.23 -8.58 18.75
CA PHE A 178 17.48 -7.15 18.67
C PHE A 178 16.61 -6.47 17.64
N ASN A 179 16.12 -5.28 18.00
CA ASN A 179 15.63 -4.30 17.06
C ASN A 179 16.68 -3.17 16.96
N SER A 180 17.24 -3.01 15.77
CA SER A 180 18.34 -2.09 15.45
C SER A 180 17.81 -0.84 14.75
N PHE A 181 18.33 0.32 15.15
CA PHE A 181 18.04 1.64 14.60
C PHE A 181 19.35 2.29 14.16
N THR A 182 19.56 2.40 12.85
CA THR A 182 20.78 2.95 12.26
C THR A 182 20.56 4.37 11.75
N PHE A 183 21.48 5.25 12.17
CA PHE A 183 21.57 6.65 11.80
C PHE A 183 22.79 6.81 10.90
N PRO A 184 22.64 6.70 9.56
CA PRO A 184 23.77 6.67 8.64
C PRO A 184 24.53 8.01 8.57
N HIS A 185 23.86 9.13 8.87
CA HIS A 185 24.43 10.47 8.79
C HIS A 185 24.33 11.20 10.14
N PHE A 186 24.99 10.64 11.15
CA PHE A 186 25.08 11.25 12.47
C PHE A 186 26.33 12.11 12.58
N ILE A 187 26.20 13.32 13.12
CA ILE A 187 27.28 14.30 13.20
C ILE A 187 27.55 14.69 14.64
N PHE A 188 28.84 14.64 15.00
CA PHE A 188 29.37 15.32 16.18
C PHE A 188 30.08 16.60 15.73
N HIS A 189 29.65 17.75 16.24
CA HIS A 189 30.23 19.05 15.90
C HIS A 189 30.88 19.67 17.13
N ASN A 190 32.22 19.73 17.15
CA ASN A 190 32.95 20.45 18.21
C ASN A 190 32.91 21.96 17.91
N THR A 191 32.16 22.73 18.70
CA THR A 191 32.07 24.19 18.55
C THR A 191 33.09 24.96 19.38
N SER A 192 34.01 24.28 20.07
CA SER A 192 35.06 24.93 20.85
C SER A 192 36.28 25.27 19.99
N SER A 193 37.15 26.12 20.55
CA SER A 193 38.48 26.40 20.01
C SER A 193 39.55 25.37 20.41
N GLU A 194 39.16 24.32 21.15
CA GLU A 194 40.08 23.32 21.71
C GLU A 194 39.73 21.91 21.21
N TYR A 195 40.66 20.97 21.37
CA TYR A 195 40.37 19.55 21.13
C TYR A 195 39.42 19.04 22.20
N VAL A 196 38.37 18.35 21.78
CA VAL A 196 37.41 17.74 22.68
C VAL A 196 37.20 16.29 22.27
N GLY A 197 37.40 15.38 23.21
CA GLY A 197 37.15 13.96 23.01
C GLY A 197 35.79 13.56 23.58
N ILE A 198 35.15 12.56 22.97
CA ILE A 198 33.99 11.89 23.56
C ILE A 198 34.53 10.77 24.45
N LEU A 199 34.33 10.92 25.76
CA LEU A 199 34.80 10.00 26.79
C LEU A 199 33.81 8.84 26.98
N GLN A 200 32.51 9.16 26.97
CA GLN A 200 31.43 8.20 27.06
C GLN A 200 30.35 8.52 26.03
N LEU A 201 29.85 7.50 25.35
CA LEU A 201 28.71 7.56 24.45
C LEU A 201 27.71 6.50 24.86
N SER A 202 26.45 6.89 25.06
CA SER A 202 25.39 5.97 25.47
C SER A 202 24.07 6.28 24.78
N ALA A 203 23.21 5.27 24.69
CA ALA A 203 21.86 5.43 24.17
C ALA A 203 20.84 4.87 25.16
N GLN A 204 19.65 5.47 25.16
CA GLN A 204 18.50 5.04 25.91
C GLN A 204 17.24 5.17 25.05
N TYR A 205 16.18 4.44 25.38
CA TYR A 205 14.86 4.66 24.83
C TYR A 205 13.85 4.97 25.93
N GLU A 206 12.84 5.77 25.62
CA GLU A 206 11.75 6.08 26.54
C GLU A 206 10.75 4.91 26.53
N ASN A 207 10.47 4.33 27.69
CA ASN A 207 9.43 3.32 27.86
C ASN A 207 8.20 3.93 28.56
N ASN A 208 7.04 3.84 27.92
CA ASN A 208 5.80 4.46 28.40
C ASN A 208 4.87 3.49 29.16
N CYS A 209 5.27 2.23 29.41
CA CYS A 209 4.37 1.20 29.91
C CYS A 209 3.82 1.40 31.34
N GLU A 210 4.25 2.41 32.10
CA GLU A 210 3.87 2.56 33.54
C GLU A 210 3.58 4.01 33.97
N ASN A 211 3.09 4.90 33.09
CA ASN A 211 2.89 6.33 33.38
C ASN A 211 4.15 7.05 33.92
N SER A 212 5.32 6.42 33.82
CA SER A 212 6.61 6.99 34.17
C SER A 212 7.45 7.02 32.91
N ASN A 213 7.92 8.22 32.53
CA ASN A 213 8.81 8.41 31.38
C ASN A 213 10.21 7.88 31.73
N LYS A 214 10.34 6.55 31.79
CA LYS A 214 11.57 5.88 32.21
C LYS A 214 12.45 5.64 31.00
N TRP A 215 13.69 6.14 31.07
CA TRP A 215 14.73 5.87 30.08
C TRP A 215 15.40 4.53 30.37
N ILE A 216 15.42 3.64 29.39
CA ILE A 216 16.03 2.30 29.47
C ILE A 216 17.27 2.27 28.57
N SER A 217 18.40 1.83 29.12
CA SER A 217 19.67 1.76 28.39
C SER A 217 19.61 0.78 27.20
N CYS A 218 20.19 1.21 26.09
CA CYS A 218 20.35 0.44 24.86
C CYS A 218 21.82 0.07 24.64
N GLN A 219 22.06 -0.90 23.76
CA GLN A 219 23.39 -1.06 23.19
C GLN A 219 23.59 -0.03 22.09
N LEU A 220 24.74 0.64 22.07
CA LEU A 220 25.13 1.56 21.01
C LEU A 220 26.39 1.03 20.34
N ILE A 221 26.35 0.95 19.02
CA ILE A 221 27.47 0.55 18.17
C ILE A 221 27.82 1.74 17.30
N LEU A 222 29.09 2.10 17.29
CA LEU A 222 29.63 3.11 16.40
C LEU A 222 30.48 2.41 15.34
N ASN A 223 30.35 2.83 14.08
CA ASN A 223 31.15 2.25 12.99
C ASN A 223 32.56 2.87 12.94
N GLN A 224 33.26 2.88 14.07
CA GLN A 224 34.66 3.30 14.20
C GLN A 224 35.36 2.38 15.20
N ASP A 225 36.62 2.05 14.91
CA ASP A 225 37.42 1.12 15.73
C ASP A 225 38.01 1.78 16.99
N GLN A 226 37.82 3.09 17.18
CA GLN A 226 38.44 3.85 18.27
C GLN A 226 37.55 3.89 19.51
N GLN A 227 38.14 3.62 20.67
CA GLN A 227 37.46 3.72 21.98
C GLN A 227 37.18 5.16 22.40
N ILE A 228 38.02 6.10 21.97
CA ILE A 228 37.89 7.54 22.25
C ILE A 228 37.84 8.27 20.92
N ILE A 229 36.82 9.09 20.74
CA ILE A 229 36.60 9.87 19.52
C ILE A 229 37.09 11.29 19.77
N ASN A 230 38.24 11.66 19.23
CA ASN A 230 38.78 13.02 19.35
C ASN A 230 38.31 13.89 18.19
N ILE A 231 37.76 15.06 18.49
CA ILE A 231 37.24 15.99 17.50
C ILE A 231 38.04 17.30 17.58
N GLU A 232 38.66 17.67 16.46
CA GLU A 232 39.38 18.92 16.28
C GLU A 232 38.49 20.16 16.51
N PRO A 233 39.07 21.30 16.92
CA PRO A 233 38.36 22.56 17.04
C PRO A 233 37.57 22.92 15.78
N ASN A 234 36.30 23.30 15.92
CA ASN A 234 35.42 23.71 14.81
C ASN A 234 35.30 22.68 13.68
N LYS A 235 35.49 21.38 13.97
CA LYS A 235 35.33 20.30 13.00
C LYS A 235 34.04 19.50 13.23
N LEU A 236 33.59 18.90 12.13
CA LEU A 236 32.50 17.95 12.10
C LEU A 236 33.10 16.54 11.96
N LEU A 237 32.59 15.61 12.75
CA LEU A 237 32.80 14.19 12.55
C LEU A 237 31.48 13.57 12.08
N LEU A 238 31.47 13.09 10.85
CA LEU A 238 30.36 12.32 10.29
C LEU A 238 30.59 10.83 10.55
N CYS A 239 29.59 10.15 11.09
CA CYS A 239 29.64 8.71 11.35
C CYS A 239 28.26 8.06 11.24
N SER A 240 28.26 6.72 11.20
CA SER A 240 27.05 5.92 11.38
C SER A 240 26.99 5.40 12.81
N ILE A 241 25.82 5.56 13.45
CA ILE A 241 25.52 5.01 14.77
C ILE A 241 24.38 4.01 14.64
N THR A 242 24.50 2.87 15.31
CA THR A 242 23.41 1.88 15.41
C THR A 242 23.06 1.69 16.88
N ILE A 243 21.80 1.95 17.22
CA ILE A 243 21.22 1.65 18.54
C ILE A 243 20.53 0.29 18.44
N LYS A 244 20.82 -0.63 19.37
CA LYS A 244 20.15 -1.93 19.46
C LYS A 244 19.38 -2.03 20.77
N ILE A 245 18.10 -2.38 20.66
CA ILE A 245 17.22 -2.67 21.79
C ILE A 245 16.96 -4.18 21.81
N GLU A 246 17.29 -4.84 22.93
CA GLU A 246 16.98 -6.26 23.15
C GLU A 246 15.51 -6.38 23.58
N LEU A 247 14.77 -7.25 22.90
CA LEU A 247 13.36 -7.51 23.15
C LEU A 247 13.12 -8.99 23.43
N ASN A 248 12.15 -9.29 24.29
CA ASN A 248 11.67 -10.65 24.54
C ASN A 248 10.51 -10.95 23.57
N GLY A 249 10.63 -12.00 22.76
CA GLY A 249 9.61 -12.39 21.79
C GLY A 249 10.22 -12.99 20.52
N SER A 250 9.50 -12.84 19.41
CA SER A 250 9.96 -13.20 18.08
C SER A 250 10.03 -11.96 17.20
N PRO A 251 11.01 -11.85 16.30
CA PRO A 251 11.04 -10.76 15.32
C PRO A 251 9.87 -10.88 14.34
N GLY A 252 9.68 -9.82 13.53
CA GLY A 252 8.70 -9.76 12.47
C GLY A 252 8.81 -10.93 11.49
N VAL A 253 7.66 -11.43 11.05
CA VAL A 253 7.54 -12.63 10.21
C VAL A 253 8.14 -12.44 8.81
N ASP A 254 8.12 -11.22 8.28
CA ASP A 254 8.65 -10.87 6.97
C ASP A 254 9.54 -9.60 7.01
N ASN A 255 10.07 -9.22 5.84
CA ASN A 255 10.93 -8.05 5.73
C ASN A 255 10.21 -6.73 6.04
N GLN A 256 8.93 -6.59 5.72
CA GLN A 256 8.19 -5.35 6.00
C GLN A 256 8.02 -5.14 7.51
N HIS A 257 7.70 -6.20 8.23
CA HIS A 257 7.61 -6.19 9.68
C HIS A 257 8.97 -5.98 10.33
N ARG A 258 10.04 -6.58 9.79
CA ARG A 258 11.40 -6.42 10.32
C ARG A 258 12.00 -5.04 10.07
N PHE A 259 11.60 -4.33 9.01
CA PHE A 259 12.08 -2.97 8.72
C PHE A 259 11.37 -1.86 9.50
N ARG A 260 10.86 -2.19 10.70
CA ARG A 260 10.11 -1.30 11.59
C ARG A 260 10.57 -1.51 13.04
N ALA A 261 10.23 -0.57 13.90
CA ALA A 261 10.23 -0.80 15.34
C ALA A 261 9.20 -1.90 15.67
N HIS A 262 9.59 -2.86 16.49
CA HIS A 262 8.72 -3.95 16.90
C HIS A 262 7.55 -3.43 17.76
N HIS A 263 6.37 -4.06 17.67
CA HIS A 263 5.15 -3.63 18.37
C HIS A 263 5.26 -3.58 19.90
N LEU A 264 6.27 -4.23 20.48
CA LEU A 264 6.59 -4.17 21.92
C LEU A 264 7.25 -2.85 22.34
N LEU A 265 7.72 -2.04 21.39
CA LEU A 265 8.28 -0.73 21.64
C LEU A 265 7.17 0.34 21.58
N PRO A 266 7.25 1.37 22.42
CA PRO A 266 6.28 2.47 22.36
C PRO A 266 6.37 3.21 21.03
N GLN A 267 5.24 3.76 20.58
CA GLN A 267 5.15 4.59 19.39
C GLN A 267 4.50 5.95 19.76
N PRO A 268 5.06 7.10 19.34
CA PRO A 268 6.37 7.23 18.69
C PRO A 268 7.51 6.80 19.64
N LEU A 269 8.50 6.10 19.11
CA LEU A 269 9.66 5.65 19.89
C LEU A 269 10.62 6.81 20.08
N LYS A 270 10.89 7.21 21.32
CA LYS A 270 11.93 8.23 21.60
C LYS A 270 13.25 7.57 21.94
N LEU A 271 14.29 7.90 21.19
CA LEU A 271 15.67 7.47 21.40
C LEU A 271 16.49 8.66 21.89
N LYS A 272 17.18 8.52 23.02
CA LYS A 272 18.07 9.54 23.56
C LYS A 272 19.51 9.09 23.46
N ILE A 273 20.34 9.86 22.78
CA ILE A 273 21.78 9.66 22.67
C ILE A 273 22.44 10.67 23.61
N ASN A 274 23.31 10.20 24.50
CA ASN A 274 24.05 11.03 25.44
C ASN A 274 25.55 10.88 25.21
N ILE A 275 26.27 12.00 25.34
CA ILE A 275 27.72 12.03 25.43
C ILE A 275 28.19 12.66 26.74
N GLU A 276 29.35 12.22 27.21
CA GLU A 276 30.21 12.90 28.18
C GLU A 276 31.54 13.16 27.50
N ASP A 277 32.01 14.41 27.53
CA ASP A 277 33.26 14.81 26.90
C ASP A 277 34.46 14.78 27.85
N THR A 278 35.67 14.98 27.31
CA THR A 278 36.92 15.03 28.09
C THR A 278 36.99 16.15 29.13
N GLN A 279 36.05 17.10 29.09
CA GLN A 279 35.91 18.18 30.08
C GLN A 279 34.83 17.85 31.14
N MET A 280 34.32 16.61 31.15
CA MET A 280 33.21 16.15 32.00
C MET A 280 31.91 16.94 31.78
N LYS A 281 31.70 17.48 30.58
CA LYS A 281 30.45 18.13 30.19
C LYS A 281 29.59 17.18 29.39
N HIS A 282 28.29 17.45 29.34
CA HIS A 282 27.32 16.55 28.74
C HIS A 282 26.60 17.18 27.57
N ALA A 283 26.26 16.37 26.58
CA ALA A 283 25.25 16.71 25.59
C ALA A 283 24.33 15.53 25.33
N SER A 284 23.08 15.82 24.98
CA SER A 284 22.10 14.82 24.63
C SER A 284 21.25 15.24 23.43
N LEU A 285 20.82 14.25 22.66
CA LEU A 285 19.91 14.42 21.53
C LEU A 285 18.80 13.38 21.66
N ILE A 286 17.55 13.86 21.73
CA ILE A 286 16.37 13.00 21.66
C ILE A 286 15.94 12.94 20.20
N ILE A 287 15.60 11.77 19.69
CA ILE A 287 15.11 11.55 18.33
C ILE A 287 13.83 10.72 18.45
N GLU A 288 12.73 11.15 17.85
CA GLU A 288 11.54 10.30 17.74
C GLU A 288 11.56 9.55 16.41
N GLN A 289 11.39 8.24 16.51
CA GLN A 289 11.16 7.33 15.41
C GLN A 289 9.67 6.99 15.38
N VAL A 290 9.08 7.07 14.19
CA VAL A 290 7.72 6.60 13.93
C VAL A 290 7.82 5.48 12.91
N ASN A 291 7.12 4.38 13.17
CA ASN A 291 7.02 3.31 12.20
C ASN A 291 6.44 3.80 10.87
N ARG A 292 7.03 3.34 9.78
CA ARG A 292 6.39 3.48 8.46
C ARG A 292 5.03 2.76 8.49
N PRO A 293 4.03 3.25 7.75
CA PRO A 293 2.80 2.50 7.53
C PRO A 293 3.11 1.12 6.97
N LEU A 294 2.33 0.12 7.38
CA LEU A 294 2.44 -1.20 6.76
C LEU A 294 1.88 -1.17 5.36
N ASN A 295 2.44 -2.00 4.48
CA ASN A 295 1.89 -2.18 3.14
C ASN A 295 0.70 -3.15 3.21
N LEU A 296 -0.31 -2.82 4.02
CA LEU A 296 -1.48 -3.66 4.19
C LEU A 296 -2.25 -3.79 2.86
N PRO A 297 -2.88 -4.94 2.60
CA PRO A 297 -3.78 -5.12 1.46
C PRO A 297 -4.94 -4.11 1.58
N THR A 298 -5.01 -3.19 0.63
CA THR A 298 -6.17 -2.30 0.44
C THR A 298 -6.99 -2.77 -0.75
N LEU A 299 -8.22 -2.28 -0.85
CA LEU A 299 -9.07 -2.56 -2.00
C LEU A 299 -8.38 -2.15 -3.31
N GLU A 300 -7.79 -0.96 -3.37
CA GLU A 300 -7.11 -0.44 -4.56
C GLU A 300 -5.91 -1.32 -4.96
N LYS A 301 -5.07 -1.70 -3.99
CA LYS A 301 -3.92 -2.58 -4.28
C LYS A 301 -4.37 -3.95 -4.79
N LEU A 302 -5.46 -4.49 -4.25
CA LEU A 302 -5.99 -5.77 -4.70
C LEU A 302 -6.61 -5.68 -6.08
N ILE A 303 -7.32 -4.60 -6.38
CA ILE A 303 -7.83 -4.27 -7.72
C ILE A 303 -6.69 -4.27 -8.73
N ASP A 304 -5.62 -3.52 -8.44
CA ASP A 304 -4.46 -3.39 -9.32
C ASP A 304 -3.75 -4.74 -9.50
N GLN A 305 -3.52 -5.48 -8.41
CA GLN A 305 -2.80 -6.75 -8.45
C GLN A 305 -3.58 -7.88 -9.13
N LEU A 306 -4.91 -7.88 -9.01
CA LEU A 306 -5.79 -8.88 -9.62
C LEU A 306 -6.31 -8.45 -11.00
N ASN A 307 -6.02 -7.22 -11.42
CA ASN A 307 -6.53 -6.63 -12.67
C ASN A 307 -8.07 -6.70 -12.75
N ILE A 308 -8.75 -6.33 -11.66
CA ILE A 308 -10.22 -6.38 -11.55
C ILE A 308 -10.81 -5.01 -11.89
N CYS A 309 -11.81 -4.96 -12.77
CA CYS A 309 -12.56 -3.72 -12.99
C CYS A 309 -13.34 -3.33 -11.72
N GLN A 310 -13.28 -2.05 -11.33
CA GLN A 310 -13.98 -1.58 -10.12
C GLN A 310 -15.50 -1.85 -10.18
N SER A 311 -16.09 -1.82 -11.38
CA SER A 311 -17.49 -2.17 -11.67
C SER A 311 -17.84 -3.62 -11.33
N ASN A 312 -16.87 -4.53 -11.32
CA ASN A 312 -17.09 -5.94 -11.00
C ASN A 312 -17.07 -6.24 -9.50
N ILE A 313 -16.72 -5.27 -8.66
CA ILE A 313 -16.54 -5.52 -7.22
C ILE A 313 -17.91 -5.55 -6.56
N LEU A 314 -18.21 -6.68 -5.93
CA LEU A 314 -19.44 -6.89 -5.16
C LEU A 314 -19.27 -6.42 -3.72
N GLY A 315 -18.11 -6.66 -3.12
CA GLY A 315 -17.80 -6.17 -1.79
C GLY A 315 -16.40 -6.53 -1.33
N PHE A 316 -15.90 -5.74 -0.39
CA PHE A 316 -14.59 -5.91 0.23
C PHE A 316 -14.74 -5.80 1.73
N VAL A 317 -14.34 -6.87 2.43
CA VAL A 317 -14.38 -6.95 3.89
C VAL A 317 -12.96 -7.11 4.38
N SER A 318 -12.54 -6.31 5.35
CA SER A 318 -11.23 -6.46 5.99
C SER A 318 -11.31 -6.37 7.51
N ALA A 319 -10.40 -7.04 8.19
CA ALA A 319 -10.23 -6.95 9.63
C ALA A 319 -8.75 -6.99 9.98
N ASP A 320 -8.35 -6.10 10.87
CA ASP A 320 -6.97 -5.95 11.29
C ASP A 320 -6.69 -6.80 12.53
N ASP A 321 -5.53 -7.45 12.53
CA ASP A 321 -4.96 -8.05 13.72
C ASP A 321 -3.82 -7.19 14.25
N CYS A 322 -4.14 -6.23 15.13
CA CYS A 322 -3.17 -5.29 15.69
C CYS A 322 -2.10 -5.95 16.56
N LEU A 323 -2.29 -7.19 17.03
CA LEU A 323 -1.27 -7.90 17.83
C LEU A 323 -0.11 -8.40 16.97
N ILE A 324 -0.41 -8.83 15.75
CA ILE A 324 0.56 -9.37 14.79
C ILE A 324 0.73 -8.47 13.56
N GLU A 325 0.09 -7.31 13.58
CA GLU A 325 0.15 -6.26 12.56
C GLU A 325 -0.26 -6.71 11.14
N ILE A 326 -1.25 -7.59 11.02
CA ILE A 326 -1.70 -8.16 9.74
C ILE A 326 -3.13 -7.74 9.41
N ARG A 327 -3.46 -7.52 8.12
CA ARG A 327 -4.83 -7.29 7.66
C ARG A 327 -5.37 -8.51 6.90
N TYR A 328 -6.39 -9.12 7.46
CA TYR A 328 -7.17 -10.15 6.78
C TYR A 328 -8.21 -9.50 5.88
N PHE A 329 -8.44 -10.09 4.71
CA PHE A 329 -9.43 -9.57 3.77
C PHE A 329 -10.19 -10.68 3.04
N ALA A 330 -11.38 -10.31 2.59
CA ALA A 330 -12.22 -11.05 1.67
C ALA A 330 -12.75 -10.10 0.61
N LEU A 331 -12.33 -10.30 -0.63
CA LEU A 331 -12.84 -9.60 -1.80
C LEU A 331 -13.80 -10.51 -2.57
N VAL A 332 -14.99 -10.01 -2.89
CA VAL A 332 -15.99 -10.69 -3.73
C VAL A 332 -16.21 -9.86 -4.98
N TYR A 333 -16.12 -10.50 -6.15
CA TYR A 333 -16.19 -9.79 -7.43
C TYR A 333 -16.67 -10.70 -8.57
N TYR A 334 -17.16 -10.10 -9.65
CA TYR A 334 -17.47 -10.77 -10.91
C TYR A 334 -16.19 -11.10 -11.69
N SER A 335 -16.09 -12.33 -12.19
CA SER A 335 -15.01 -12.67 -13.13
C SER A 335 -15.35 -12.13 -14.52
N ASN A 336 -14.31 -11.77 -15.27
CA ASN A 336 -14.44 -11.54 -16.71
C ASN A 336 -14.48 -12.86 -17.52
N ASP A 337 -14.32 -14.01 -16.85
CA ASP A 337 -14.33 -15.31 -17.51
C ASP A 337 -15.77 -15.77 -17.77
N GLU A 338 -16.08 -16.19 -19.00
CA GLU A 338 -17.41 -16.67 -19.41
C GLU A 338 -17.97 -17.81 -18.53
N ASN A 339 -17.10 -18.56 -17.86
CA ASN A 339 -17.46 -19.75 -17.08
C ASN A 339 -17.63 -19.50 -15.57
N SER A 340 -17.26 -18.34 -15.03
CA SER A 340 -17.29 -18.08 -13.58
C SER A 340 -17.99 -16.76 -13.28
N PHE A 341 -19.07 -16.80 -12.51
CA PHE A 341 -19.85 -15.61 -12.24
C PHE A 341 -19.33 -14.90 -10.99
N ILE A 342 -19.02 -15.62 -9.90
CA ILE A 342 -18.55 -14.99 -8.67
C ILE A 342 -17.18 -15.55 -8.29
N LYS A 343 -16.20 -14.68 -8.10
CA LYS A 343 -14.89 -15.01 -7.55
C LYS A 343 -14.74 -14.41 -6.17
N PHE A 344 -14.00 -15.15 -5.34
CA PHE A 344 -13.54 -14.70 -4.05
C PHE A 344 -12.03 -14.55 -4.11
N SER A 345 -11.49 -13.61 -3.36
CA SER A 345 -10.07 -13.58 -3.02
C SER A 345 -9.97 -13.37 -1.52
N PHE A 346 -9.52 -14.41 -0.82
CA PHE A 346 -9.23 -14.39 0.61
C PHE A 346 -7.73 -14.31 0.82
N GLY A 347 -7.28 -13.53 1.78
CA GLY A 347 -5.87 -13.46 2.15
C GLY A 347 -5.61 -12.67 3.42
N CYS A 348 -4.36 -12.74 3.88
CA CYS A 348 -3.83 -11.93 4.98
C CYS A 348 -2.64 -11.07 4.54
N ASP A 349 -2.11 -11.34 3.34
CA ASP A 349 -1.13 -10.53 2.65
C ASP A 349 -1.35 -10.69 1.12
N LEU A 350 -0.64 -9.91 0.31
CA LEU A 350 -0.77 -9.96 -1.16
C LEU A 350 -0.16 -11.23 -1.78
N SER A 351 0.56 -12.05 -1.01
CA SER A 351 1.27 -13.26 -1.44
C SER A 351 0.52 -14.56 -1.13
N SER A 352 -0.24 -14.60 -0.03
CA SER A 352 -0.98 -15.73 0.49
C SER A 352 -2.47 -15.53 0.18
N ARG A 353 -2.90 -16.04 -0.98
CA ARG A 353 -4.27 -15.86 -1.47
C ARG A 353 -4.94 -17.19 -1.81
N ARG A 354 -6.19 -17.34 -1.40
CA ARG A 354 -7.09 -18.39 -1.88
C ARG A 354 -8.20 -17.76 -2.70
N SER A 355 -8.37 -18.25 -3.93
CA SER A 355 -9.32 -17.66 -4.87
C SER A 355 -10.37 -18.66 -5.37
N PRO A 356 -11.30 -19.12 -4.51
CA PRO A 356 -12.37 -19.99 -4.98
C PRO A 356 -13.33 -19.21 -5.90
N SER A 357 -13.96 -19.93 -6.81
CA SER A 357 -14.90 -19.41 -7.79
C SER A 357 -16.21 -20.19 -7.75
N TRP A 358 -17.31 -19.51 -7.99
CA TRP A 358 -18.65 -20.07 -8.13
C TRP A 358 -19.13 -19.88 -9.56
N ASP A 359 -19.30 -20.99 -10.26
CA ASP A 359 -20.00 -21.04 -11.54
C ASP A 359 -21.52 -21.22 -11.32
N LYS A 360 -22.29 -21.16 -12.42
CA LYS A 360 -23.75 -21.31 -12.39
C LYS A 360 -24.18 -22.67 -11.83
N GLN A 361 -23.40 -23.72 -12.06
CA GLN A 361 -23.70 -25.07 -11.58
C GLN A 361 -23.51 -25.18 -10.06
N TYR A 362 -22.45 -24.59 -9.52
CA TYR A 362 -22.17 -24.52 -8.10
C TYR A 362 -23.27 -23.76 -7.36
N VAL A 363 -23.70 -22.62 -7.88
CA VAL A 363 -24.81 -21.86 -7.28
C VAL A 363 -26.11 -22.67 -7.30
N LYS A 364 -26.45 -23.34 -8.42
CA LYS A 364 -27.61 -24.24 -8.50
C LYS A 364 -27.53 -25.38 -7.47
N ASN A 365 -26.35 -25.95 -7.28
CA ASN A 365 -26.12 -27.00 -6.28
C ASN A 365 -26.29 -26.48 -4.86
N LEU A 366 -25.82 -25.26 -4.56
CA LEU A 366 -26.04 -24.61 -3.27
C LEU A 366 -27.54 -24.38 -2.99
N GLN A 367 -28.29 -23.84 -3.95
CA GLN A 367 -29.74 -23.63 -3.81
C GLN A 367 -30.47 -24.96 -3.59
N LYS A 368 -30.12 -26.01 -4.35
CA LYS A 368 -30.67 -27.36 -4.17
C LYS A 368 -30.37 -27.91 -2.78
N LYS A 369 -29.14 -27.76 -2.30
CA LYS A 369 -28.74 -28.17 -0.94
C LYS A 369 -29.51 -27.41 0.13
N ALA A 370 -29.64 -26.09 -0.01
CA ALA A 370 -30.38 -25.23 0.92
C ALA A 370 -31.85 -25.67 1.03
N LYS A 371 -32.47 -25.94 -0.13
CA LYS A 371 -33.84 -26.46 -0.23
C LYS A 371 -34.01 -27.84 0.40
N GLN A 372 -33.06 -28.76 0.18
CA GLN A 372 -33.07 -30.11 0.75
C GLN A 372 -32.93 -30.07 2.29
N GLU A 373 -32.03 -29.23 2.80
CA GLU A 373 -31.80 -29.07 4.24
C GLU A 373 -32.81 -28.15 4.93
N LYS A 374 -33.66 -27.45 4.16
CA LYS A 374 -34.58 -26.39 4.64
C LYS A 374 -33.86 -25.32 5.46
N LYS A 375 -32.68 -24.90 5.00
CA LYS A 375 -31.87 -23.85 5.63
C LYS A 375 -31.80 -22.61 4.74
N PHE A 376 -31.92 -21.43 5.36
CA PHE A 376 -31.77 -20.13 4.69
C PHE A 376 -30.32 -19.63 4.71
N GLU A 377 -29.43 -20.38 5.37
CA GLU A 377 -28.01 -20.06 5.49
C GLU A 377 -27.21 -21.35 5.29
N LEU A 378 -26.18 -21.31 4.43
CA LEU A 378 -25.25 -22.42 4.25
C LEU A 378 -23.82 -21.93 4.38
N ILE A 379 -23.02 -22.64 5.17
CA ILE A 379 -21.56 -22.44 5.20
C ILE A 379 -20.99 -22.85 3.85
N VAL A 380 -20.30 -21.91 3.22
CA VAL A 380 -19.66 -22.10 1.90
C VAL A 380 -18.15 -22.07 1.98
N HIS A 381 -17.61 -21.29 2.92
CA HIS A 381 -16.19 -21.19 3.20
C HIS A 381 -15.99 -21.08 4.70
N GLU A 382 -15.16 -21.95 5.28
CA GLU A 382 -14.88 -21.96 6.71
C GLU A 382 -13.40 -22.16 6.94
N ASN A 383 -12.86 -21.48 7.96
CA ASN A 383 -11.45 -21.60 8.38
C ASN A 383 -10.47 -21.33 7.23
N ILE A 384 -10.81 -20.37 6.37
CA ILE A 384 -9.89 -19.86 5.35
C ILE A 384 -8.93 -18.90 6.04
N PHE A 385 -7.72 -19.40 6.32
CA PHE A 385 -6.69 -18.78 7.17
C PHE A 385 -7.06 -18.77 8.66
N ASP A 386 -6.03 -18.91 9.50
CA ASP A 386 -6.14 -18.81 10.95
C ASP A 386 -5.56 -17.45 11.35
N PRO A 387 -6.35 -16.52 11.94
CA PRO A 387 -7.72 -16.69 12.42
C PRO A 387 -8.82 -16.37 11.39
N PHE A 388 -10.01 -16.88 11.70
CA PHE A 388 -11.01 -17.46 10.81
C PHE A 388 -11.83 -16.49 9.95
N ILE A 389 -11.72 -16.62 8.63
CA ILE A 389 -12.72 -16.13 7.67
C ILE A 389 -13.87 -17.15 7.58
N HIS A 390 -15.09 -16.70 7.89
CA HIS A 390 -16.32 -17.48 7.74
C HIS A 390 -17.22 -16.82 6.70
N CYS A 391 -17.66 -17.59 5.70
CA CYS A 391 -18.63 -17.14 4.71
C CYS A 391 -19.87 -18.03 4.68
N LEU A 392 -21.04 -17.39 4.70
CA LEU A 392 -22.34 -18.04 4.54
C LEU A 392 -23.01 -17.54 3.26
N ALA A 393 -23.58 -18.45 2.48
CA ALA A 393 -24.55 -18.12 1.44
C ALA A 393 -25.92 -17.92 2.09
N LEU A 394 -26.58 -16.80 1.79
CA LEU A 394 -27.90 -16.44 2.32
C LEU A 394 -28.97 -16.62 1.25
N PHE A 395 -30.08 -17.24 1.61
CA PHE A 395 -31.17 -17.58 0.69
C PHE A 395 -32.51 -16.96 1.11
N ASP A 396 -33.36 -16.65 0.13
CA ASP A 396 -34.74 -16.24 0.38
C ASP A 396 -35.66 -17.42 0.75
N HIS A 397 -36.95 -17.13 0.97
CA HIS A 397 -37.99 -18.13 1.25
C HIS A 397 -38.22 -19.13 0.11
N CYS A 398 -37.78 -18.82 -1.11
CA CYS A 398 -37.80 -19.70 -2.28
C CYS A 398 -36.47 -20.45 -2.47
N PHE A 399 -35.52 -20.32 -1.54
CA PHE A 399 -34.15 -20.84 -1.63
C PHE A 399 -33.33 -20.29 -2.81
N ARG A 400 -33.61 -19.06 -3.25
CA ARG A 400 -32.76 -18.34 -4.21
C ARG A 400 -31.63 -17.64 -3.44
N LEU A 401 -30.41 -17.70 -3.98
CA LEU A 401 -29.24 -17.07 -3.36
C LEU A 401 -29.40 -15.55 -3.47
N GLN A 402 -29.38 -14.83 -2.34
CA GLN A 402 -29.61 -13.38 -2.27
C GLN A 402 -28.35 -12.60 -1.91
N ALA A 403 -27.51 -13.15 -1.03
CA ALA A 403 -26.37 -12.44 -0.49
C ALA A 403 -25.31 -13.41 0.03
N ILE A 404 -24.13 -12.87 0.31
CA ILE A 404 -23.05 -13.56 1.02
C ILE A 404 -22.82 -12.83 2.33
N TYR A 405 -22.90 -13.54 3.44
CA TYR A 405 -22.47 -13.05 4.74
C TYR A 405 -21.01 -13.43 4.95
N ILE A 406 -20.16 -12.46 5.25
CA ILE A 406 -18.75 -12.65 5.54
C ILE A 406 -18.45 -12.13 6.94
N LYS A 407 -17.79 -12.98 7.74
CA LYS A 407 -17.27 -12.63 9.06
C LYS A 407 -15.78 -12.92 9.08
N ILE A 408 -14.98 -11.89 9.32
CA ILE A 408 -13.55 -12.01 9.56
C ILE A 408 -13.32 -11.75 11.04
N LYS A 409 -12.79 -12.75 11.75
CA LYS A 409 -12.44 -12.62 13.17
C LYS A 409 -10.93 -12.75 13.30
N THR A 410 -10.29 -11.75 13.91
CA THR A 410 -8.87 -11.79 14.28
C THR A 410 -8.71 -11.91 15.80
N ASN A 411 -7.48 -11.81 16.32
CA ASN A 411 -7.27 -11.76 17.76
C ASN A 411 -7.70 -10.42 18.39
N THR A 412 -7.83 -9.36 17.60
CA THR A 412 -8.07 -7.99 18.10
C THR A 412 -9.31 -7.32 17.52
N SER A 413 -9.88 -7.85 16.43
CA SER A 413 -11.04 -7.27 15.78
C SER A 413 -11.98 -8.34 15.20
N ILE A 414 -13.22 -7.91 14.94
CA ILE A 414 -14.21 -8.70 14.22
C ILE A 414 -14.89 -7.76 13.23
N THR A 415 -14.87 -8.09 11.94
CA THR A 415 -15.61 -7.38 10.91
C THR A 415 -16.64 -8.32 10.30
N ILE A 416 -17.86 -7.85 10.16
CA ILE A 416 -18.97 -8.59 9.58
C ILE A 416 -19.61 -7.74 8.49
N GLN A 417 -19.83 -8.33 7.31
CA GLN A 417 -20.49 -7.66 6.21
C GLN A 417 -21.38 -8.63 5.44
N THR A 418 -22.58 -8.17 5.05
CA THR A 418 -23.45 -8.87 4.12
C THR A 418 -23.37 -8.19 2.76
N ILE A 419 -22.92 -8.95 1.76
CA ILE A 419 -22.75 -8.49 0.38
C ILE A 419 -23.97 -8.96 -0.43
N PRO A 420 -24.89 -8.07 -0.83
CA PRO A 420 -26.00 -8.45 -1.70
C PRO A 420 -25.49 -8.86 -3.08
N LEU A 421 -26.10 -9.89 -3.66
CA LEU A 421 -25.75 -10.39 -4.98
C LEU A 421 -26.82 -9.94 -5.99
N PRO A 422 -26.46 -9.31 -7.12
CA PRO A 422 -27.42 -8.98 -8.16
C PRO A 422 -27.82 -10.25 -8.91
N ILE A 423 -28.91 -10.89 -8.43
CA ILE A 423 -29.41 -12.19 -8.93
C ILE A 423 -29.64 -12.19 -10.44
N GLN A 424 -30.13 -11.06 -10.98
CA GLN A 424 -30.39 -10.89 -12.41
C GLN A 424 -29.13 -11.03 -13.28
N GLN A 425 -27.95 -10.81 -12.71
CA GLN A 425 -26.67 -10.97 -13.41
C GLN A 425 -26.10 -12.39 -13.29
N ILE A 426 -26.65 -13.22 -12.39
CA ILE A 426 -26.15 -14.58 -12.11
C ILE A 426 -26.95 -15.64 -12.86
N PHE A 427 -28.25 -15.41 -13.07
CA PHE A 427 -29.19 -16.36 -13.66
C PHE A 427 -29.75 -15.85 -14.96
#